data_AF-A0A2P2C805-F1
#
_entry.id   AF-A0A2P2C805-F1
#
_cell.length_a   1.000
_cell.length_b   1.000
_cell.length_c   1.000
_cell.angle_alpha   90.00
_cell.angle_beta   90.00
_cell.angle_gamma   90.00
#
_symmetry.space_group_name_H-M   'P 1'
#
loop_
_entity.id
_entity.type
_entity.pdbx_description
1 polymer ?
#
loop_
_entity_poly.entity_id
_entity_poly.type
_entity_poly.pdbx_seq_one_letter_code
_entity_poly.pdbx_strand_id
1 'polypeptide(L)'
;MTEQQLAFDIEGMIHEAAVEAAPEWSGAPLHFTTAYFSPAALDAAFEHWQFLHKLDYSRAQSHMWHRAITVPGGVDIGDHGFDFFTADLRCEPWKHDGPHGDCMCVGDLAYMATCEPHGWHVTAGDENSAVEGWHDHAFPGWRDLPILPARLRDFETVGLSKAAMQWIENHYPESMQVVGAPVITERSSMGTRHVPGRSPWGGYDISHTAVDPSRTIEPRRRRRTHEVALEPPRASATPTSIGLGD
;
A
#
# COMPACT_ATOMS: atom_id res chain seq x y z
N MET A 1 15.63 -43.24 8.34
CA MET A 1 15.28 -41.96 8.99
C MET A 1 16.56 -41.13 9.08
N THR A 2 16.57 -39.92 8.54
CA THR A 2 17.76 -39.05 8.52
C THR A 2 17.79 -38.19 9.79
N GLU A 3 18.96 -37.70 10.20
CA GLU A 3 19.10 -36.80 11.36
C GLU A 3 18.27 -35.51 11.20
N GLN A 4 18.11 -35.03 9.97
CA GLN A 4 17.26 -33.88 9.66
C GLN A 4 15.77 -34.19 9.90
N GLN A 5 15.28 -35.37 9.49
CA GLN A 5 13.90 -35.78 9.73
C GLN A 5 13.60 -35.86 11.24
N LEU A 6 14.52 -36.44 12.01
CA LEU A 6 14.43 -36.51 13.47
C LEU A 6 14.34 -35.13 14.13
N ALA A 7 15.12 -34.15 13.66
CA ALA A 7 15.10 -32.79 14.19
C ALA A 7 13.74 -32.12 13.95
N PHE A 8 13.18 -32.23 12.73
CA PHE A 8 11.85 -31.71 12.41
C PHE A 8 10.74 -32.36 13.24
N ASP A 9 10.81 -33.68 13.43
CA ASP A 9 9.80 -34.42 14.21
C ASP A 9 9.83 -33.99 15.69
N ILE A 10 11.03 -33.80 16.27
CA ILE A 10 11.19 -33.31 17.65
C ILE A 10 10.67 -31.87 17.79
N GLU A 11 10.99 -30.99 16.85
CA GLU A 11 10.50 -29.60 16.86
C GLU A 11 8.96 -29.52 16.75
N GLY A 12 8.35 -30.42 15.97
CA GLY A 12 6.90 -30.58 15.88
C GLY A 12 6.29 -31.00 17.22
N MET A 13 6.82 -32.06 17.84
CA MET A 13 6.34 -32.54 19.15
C MET A 13 6.49 -31.50 20.26
N ILE A 14 7.62 -30.76 20.29
CA ILE A 14 7.82 -29.66 21.25
C ILE A 14 6.77 -28.56 21.04
N HIS A 15 6.46 -28.26 19.78
CA HIS A 15 5.48 -27.25 19.46
C HIS A 15 4.05 -27.67 19.86
N GLU A 16 3.65 -28.90 19.57
CA GLU A 16 2.35 -29.46 19.97
C GLU A 16 2.17 -29.42 21.49
N ALA A 17 3.19 -29.84 22.25
CA ALA A 17 3.15 -29.77 23.71
C ALA A 17 3.06 -28.31 24.23
N ALA A 18 3.70 -27.36 23.55
CA ALA A 18 3.58 -25.94 23.89
C ALA A 18 2.18 -25.39 23.63
N VAL A 19 1.53 -25.82 22.54
CA VAL A 19 0.14 -25.45 22.22
C VAL A 19 -0.82 -26.05 23.25
N GLU A 20 -0.67 -27.32 23.61
CA GLU A 20 -1.51 -27.98 24.63
C GLU A 20 -1.38 -27.34 26.01
N ALA A 21 -0.17 -26.88 26.36
CA ALA A 21 0.10 -26.19 27.63
C ALA A 21 -0.28 -24.71 27.63
N ALA A 22 -0.66 -24.14 26.49
CA ALA A 22 -0.99 -22.71 26.40
C ALA A 22 -2.27 -22.41 27.20
N PRO A 23 -2.33 -21.27 27.92
CA PRO A 23 -3.56 -20.85 28.58
C PRO A 23 -4.65 -20.54 27.55
N GLU A 24 -5.92 -20.59 27.98
CA GLU A 24 -7.04 -20.18 27.16
C GLU A 24 -6.87 -18.73 26.68
N TRP A 25 -7.02 -18.51 25.38
CA TRP A 25 -6.91 -17.19 24.78
C TRP A 25 -8.06 -16.29 25.21
N SER A 26 -7.74 -15.07 25.65
CA SER A 26 -8.71 -14.09 26.15
C SER A 26 -8.58 -12.69 25.50
N GLY A 27 -7.76 -12.56 24.46
CA GLY A 27 -7.54 -11.31 23.74
C GLY A 27 -8.54 -11.09 22.59
N ALA A 28 -8.13 -10.32 21.57
CA ALA A 28 -8.97 -10.07 20.40
C ALA A 28 -9.30 -11.39 19.65
N PRO A 29 -10.44 -11.46 18.93
CA PRO A 29 -10.88 -12.69 18.27
C PRO A 29 -9.82 -13.28 17.33
N LEU A 30 -9.64 -14.60 17.37
CA LEU A 30 -8.75 -15.35 16.46
C LEU A 30 -9.42 -15.65 15.09
N HIS A 31 -10.14 -14.66 14.57
CA HIS A 31 -10.87 -14.69 13.30
C HIS A 31 -11.19 -13.24 12.89
N PHE A 32 -11.74 -13.06 11.70
CA PHE A 32 -12.21 -11.75 11.24
C PHE A 32 -13.23 -11.14 12.23
N THR A 33 -13.11 -9.83 12.47
CA THR A 33 -14.03 -9.06 13.30
C THR A 33 -14.20 -7.64 12.77
N THR A 34 -15.38 -7.06 12.94
CA THR A 34 -15.65 -5.64 12.65
C THR A 34 -15.71 -4.80 13.93
N ALA A 35 -15.53 -5.41 15.11
CA ALA A 35 -15.48 -4.69 16.36
C ALA A 35 -14.11 -4.00 16.53
N TYR A 36 -14.10 -2.88 17.25
CA TYR A 36 -12.86 -2.21 17.60
C TYR A 36 -12.03 -3.05 18.58
N PHE A 37 -10.75 -3.21 18.27
CA PHE A 37 -9.70 -3.64 19.18
C PHE A 37 -8.51 -2.71 19.01
N SER A 38 -7.71 -2.51 20.06
CA SER A 38 -6.48 -1.73 19.91
C SER A 38 -5.53 -2.42 18.91
N PRO A 39 -4.70 -1.66 18.18
CA PRO A 39 -3.66 -2.20 17.33
C PRO A 39 -2.84 -3.30 18.00
N ALA A 40 -2.42 -3.09 19.26
CA ALA A 40 -1.68 -4.09 20.04
C ALA A 40 -2.47 -5.38 20.31
N ALA A 41 -3.79 -5.28 20.54
CA ALA A 41 -4.63 -6.46 20.74
C ALA A 41 -4.82 -7.26 19.45
N LEU A 42 -4.89 -6.59 18.29
CA LEU A 42 -4.94 -7.24 16.99
C LEU A 42 -3.60 -7.91 16.64
N ASP A 43 -2.48 -7.24 16.92
CA ASP A 43 -1.14 -7.81 16.74
C ASP A 43 -0.97 -9.08 17.61
N ALA A 44 -1.33 -8.99 18.90
CA ALA A 44 -1.26 -10.13 19.80
C ALA A 44 -2.15 -11.30 19.37
N ALA A 45 -3.34 -11.03 18.83
CA ALA A 45 -4.22 -12.07 18.29
C ALA A 45 -3.60 -12.75 17.06
N PHE A 46 -3.03 -11.97 16.14
CA PHE A 46 -2.39 -12.53 14.96
C PHE A 46 -1.12 -13.33 15.31
N GLU A 47 -0.30 -12.84 16.24
CA GLU A 47 0.86 -13.57 16.77
C GLU A 47 0.44 -14.87 17.47
N HIS A 48 -0.64 -14.85 18.25
CA HIS A 48 -1.16 -16.06 18.89
C HIS A 48 -1.70 -17.06 17.88
N TRP A 49 -2.39 -16.60 16.83
CA TRP A 49 -2.80 -17.48 15.73
C TRP A 49 -1.58 -18.11 15.02
N GLN A 50 -0.54 -17.32 14.73
CA GLN A 50 0.70 -17.85 14.15
C GLN A 50 1.38 -18.87 15.06
N PHE A 51 1.31 -18.67 16.39
CA PHE A 51 1.76 -19.65 17.35
C PHE A 51 0.95 -20.95 17.21
N LEU A 52 -0.38 -20.91 17.23
CA LEU A 52 -1.22 -22.12 17.10
C LEU A 52 -1.04 -22.84 15.76
N HIS A 53 -0.71 -22.10 14.71
CA HIS A 53 -0.65 -22.57 13.33
C HIS A 53 0.76 -22.48 12.75
N LYS A 54 1.81 -22.83 13.52
CA LYS A 54 3.25 -22.68 13.15
C LYS A 54 3.68 -23.22 11.77
N LEU A 55 2.89 -24.04 11.09
CA LEU A 55 3.17 -24.52 9.73
C LEU A 55 2.40 -23.75 8.63
N ASP A 56 1.49 -22.87 9.02
CA ASP A 56 0.67 -22.02 8.18
C ASP A 56 0.87 -20.55 8.57
N TYR A 57 1.80 -19.90 7.88
CA TYR A 57 2.07 -18.46 8.06
C TYR A 57 1.27 -17.59 7.11
N SER A 58 0.34 -18.17 6.35
CA SER A 58 -0.30 -17.42 5.30
C SER A 58 -1.37 -16.51 5.90
N ARG A 59 -1.19 -15.22 5.68
CA ARG A 59 -2.18 -14.17 5.99
C ARG A 59 -3.57 -14.47 5.42
N ALA A 60 -3.60 -15.17 4.28
CA ALA A 60 -4.83 -15.63 3.64
C ALA A 60 -5.59 -16.67 4.47
N GLN A 61 -4.90 -17.59 5.14
CA GLN A 61 -5.54 -18.67 5.86
C GLN A 61 -6.04 -18.28 7.25
N SER A 62 -5.45 -17.25 7.86
CA SER A 62 -5.97 -16.76 9.15
C SER A 62 -7.30 -16.03 9.00
N HIS A 63 -7.53 -15.36 7.87
CA HIS A 63 -8.62 -14.40 7.67
C HIS A 63 -8.67 -13.28 8.74
N MET A 64 -7.62 -13.14 9.54
CA MET A 64 -7.52 -12.18 10.63
C MET A 64 -6.95 -10.85 10.14
N TRP A 65 -7.23 -9.79 10.90
CA TRP A 65 -6.49 -8.55 10.74
C TRP A 65 -5.01 -8.77 11.02
N HIS A 66 -4.17 -8.31 10.09
CA HIS A 66 -2.74 -8.24 10.27
C HIS A 66 -2.24 -6.91 9.70
N ARG A 67 -1.07 -6.46 10.16
CA ARG A 67 -0.45 -5.22 9.67
C ARG A 67 -0.34 -5.22 8.15
N ALA A 68 -0.75 -4.12 7.54
CA ALA A 68 -0.55 -3.89 6.12
C ALA A 68 0.95 -3.67 5.85
N ILE A 69 1.43 -4.15 4.70
CA ILE A 69 2.87 -4.10 4.36
C ILE A 69 3.31 -2.67 4.03
N THR A 70 2.39 -1.82 3.59
CA THR A 70 2.68 -0.52 2.97
C THR A 70 2.70 0.65 3.93
N VAL A 71 2.37 0.41 5.20
CA VAL A 71 2.38 1.42 6.25
C VAL A 71 3.14 0.87 7.45
N PRO A 72 4.15 1.57 7.99
CA PRO A 72 4.74 1.22 9.27
C PRO A 72 3.68 1.19 10.38
N GLY A 73 3.82 0.30 11.37
CA GLY A 73 2.96 0.34 12.55
C GLY A 73 3.37 1.44 13.54
N GLY A 74 2.41 1.93 14.34
CA GLY A 74 2.63 2.89 15.42
C GLY A 74 3.01 4.28 14.94
N VAL A 75 2.38 4.77 13.86
CA VAL A 75 2.66 6.09 13.32
C VAL A 75 1.82 7.14 14.06
N ASP A 76 2.49 8.05 14.77
CA ASP A 76 1.84 9.18 15.44
C ASP A 76 1.89 10.45 14.58
N ILE A 77 0.73 11.10 14.42
CA ILE A 77 0.54 12.33 13.67
C ILE A 77 -0.26 13.31 14.55
N GLY A 78 0.44 14.21 15.23
CA GLY A 78 -0.18 15.10 16.21
C GLY A 78 -0.83 14.29 17.33
N ASP A 79 -2.13 14.50 17.54
CA ASP A 79 -2.93 13.78 18.55
C ASP A 79 -3.57 12.48 18.00
N HIS A 80 -3.22 12.07 16.77
CA HIS A 80 -3.79 10.91 16.11
C HIS A 80 -2.73 9.83 15.86
N GLY A 81 -3.00 8.59 16.28
CA GLY A 81 -2.31 7.42 15.75
C GLY A 81 -2.87 7.02 14.38
N PHE A 82 -2.03 6.39 13.58
CA PHE A 82 -2.39 5.75 12.32
C PHE A 82 -1.77 4.35 12.25
N ASP A 83 -2.63 3.35 12.40
CA ASP A 83 -2.29 1.97 12.12
C ASP A 83 -3.20 1.43 11.03
N PHE A 84 -2.62 0.63 10.15
CA PHE A 84 -3.31 0.14 8.96
C PHE A 84 -3.21 -1.40 8.90
N PHE A 85 -4.36 -2.03 8.75
CA PHE A 85 -4.52 -3.48 8.74
C PHE A 85 -5.16 -3.95 7.45
N THR A 86 -4.87 -5.19 7.09
CA THR A 86 -5.52 -5.91 6.00
C THR A 86 -6.00 -7.25 6.55
N ALA A 87 -7.13 -7.72 6.04
CA ALA A 87 -7.59 -9.08 6.21
C ALA A 87 -7.94 -9.63 4.84
N ASP A 88 -7.46 -10.84 4.53
CA ASP A 88 -7.80 -11.52 3.29
C ASP A 88 -8.97 -12.47 3.56
N LEU A 89 -10.17 -12.07 3.14
CA LEU A 89 -11.40 -12.85 3.33
C LEU A 89 -11.75 -13.68 2.08
N ARG A 90 -10.85 -13.69 1.09
CA ARG A 90 -11.09 -14.42 -0.14
C ARG A 90 -11.05 -15.90 0.16
N CYS A 91 -11.86 -16.60 -0.61
CA CYS A 91 -11.87 -18.04 -0.61
C CYS A 91 -10.62 -18.59 -1.33
N GLU A 92 -10.08 -19.71 -0.86
CA GLU A 92 -8.97 -20.41 -1.52
C GLU A 92 -9.52 -21.51 -2.44
N PRO A 93 -9.53 -21.32 -3.78
CA PRO A 93 -10.21 -22.22 -4.70
C PRO A 93 -9.70 -23.68 -4.64
N TRP A 94 -8.44 -23.88 -4.26
CA TRP A 94 -7.79 -25.19 -4.14
C TRP A 94 -8.13 -25.96 -2.86
N LYS A 95 -8.82 -25.35 -1.88
CA LYS A 95 -9.32 -26.02 -0.67
C LYS A 95 -10.69 -26.68 -0.84
N HIS A 96 -11.22 -26.67 -2.06
CA HIS A 96 -12.50 -27.30 -2.38
C HIS A 96 -12.29 -28.52 -3.26
N ASP A 97 -13.05 -29.59 -2.98
CA ASP A 97 -13.01 -30.85 -3.72
C ASP A 97 -13.62 -30.75 -5.15
N GLY A 98 -13.92 -29.55 -5.64
CA GLY A 98 -14.47 -29.29 -6.99
C GLY A 98 -14.40 -27.82 -7.41
N PRO A 99 -14.64 -27.49 -8.70
CA PRO A 99 -14.74 -26.09 -9.15
C PRO A 99 -15.80 -25.41 -8.30
N HIS A 100 -15.44 -24.30 -7.62
CA HIS A 100 -16.28 -23.54 -6.67
C HIS A 100 -17.75 -23.94 -6.76
N GLY A 101 -18.16 -24.95 -5.98
CA GLY A 101 -19.53 -25.47 -6.01
C GLY A 101 -20.48 -24.46 -5.38
N ASP A 102 -21.35 -24.91 -4.49
CA ASP A 102 -22.22 -24.02 -3.70
C ASP A 102 -21.48 -23.28 -2.55
N CYS A 103 -20.20 -22.96 -2.72
CA CYS A 103 -19.44 -22.21 -1.71
C CYS A 103 -20.00 -20.79 -1.64
N MET A 104 -20.72 -20.52 -0.55
CA MET A 104 -21.23 -19.21 -0.16
C MET A 104 -20.13 -18.31 0.42
N CYS A 105 -18.87 -18.63 0.15
CA CYS A 105 -17.71 -17.92 0.65
C CYS A 105 -17.59 -16.61 -0.13
N VAL A 106 -18.25 -15.57 0.38
CA VAL A 106 -18.23 -14.22 -0.17
C VAL A 106 -17.25 -13.41 0.66
N GLY A 107 -16.15 -12.98 0.03
CA GLY A 107 -15.16 -12.13 0.67
C GLY A 107 -14.16 -11.56 -0.34
N ASP A 108 -13.58 -10.42 0.00
CA ASP A 108 -12.51 -9.75 -0.73
C ASP A 108 -11.41 -9.37 0.27
N LEU A 109 -10.38 -8.66 -0.18
CA LEU A 109 -9.48 -7.96 0.74
C LEU A 109 -10.27 -6.88 1.50
N ALA A 110 -10.20 -6.93 2.81
CA ALA A 110 -10.71 -5.88 3.69
C ALA A 110 -9.53 -5.06 4.22
N TYR A 111 -9.75 -3.76 4.39
CA TYR A 111 -8.77 -2.82 4.88
C TYR A 111 -9.32 -2.09 6.09
N MET A 112 -8.47 -1.81 7.06
CA MET A 112 -8.87 -1.07 8.25
C MET A 112 -7.82 -0.04 8.59
N ALA A 113 -8.26 1.19 8.84
CA ALA A 113 -7.45 2.20 9.50
C ALA A 113 -7.95 2.39 10.93
N THR A 114 -7.03 2.47 11.88
CA THR A 114 -7.34 2.68 13.29
C THR A 114 -6.58 3.89 13.83
N CYS A 115 -7.17 4.56 14.82
CA CYS A 115 -6.57 5.66 15.55
C CYS A 115 -6.65 5.39 17.05
N GLU A 116 -5.56 4.87 17.62
CA GLU A 116 -5.27 4.94 19.06
C GLU A 116 -4.53 6.27 19.26
N PRO A 117 -5.10 7.28 19.96
CA PRO A 117 -5.79 7.16 21.24
C PRO A 117 -7.33 7.27 21.21
N HIS A 118 -7.93 7.50 20.04
CA HIS A 118 -9.35 7.86 19.94
C HIS A 118 -10.33 6.69 20.02
N GLY A 119 -9.84 5.45 20.03
CA GLY A 119 -10.74 4.28 19.97
C GLY A 119 -11.49 4.19 18.64
N TRP A 120 -10.97 4.85 17.60
CA TRP A 120 -11.63 5.03 16.32
C TRP A 120 -11.08 4.05 15.29
N HIS A 121 -11.95 3.54 14.42
CA HIS A 121 -11.55 2.78 13.25
C HIS A 121 -12.56 2.94 12.11
N VAL A 122 -12.10 2.63 10.89
CA VAL A 122 -12.94 2.44 9.72
C VAL A 122 -12.54 1.15 9.01
N THR A 123 -13.51 0.38 8.55
CA THR A 123 -13.29 -0.77 7.65
C THR A 123 -13.78 -0.43 6.25
N ALA A 124 -13.02 -0.81 5.23
CA ALA A 124 -13.34 -0.55 3.83
C ALA A 124 -12.95 -1.73 2.93
N GLY A 125 -13.57 -1.80 1.75
CA GLY A 125 -13.26 -2.81 0.73
C GLY A 125 -12.02 -2.49 -0.11
N ASP A 126 -11.44 -1.30 0.06
CA ASP A 126 -10.21 -0.90 -0.62
C ASP A 126 -9.33 -0.01 0.27
N GLU A 127 -8.03 -0.03 -0.02
CA GLU A 127 -7.03 0.73 0.75
C GLU A 127 -7.28 2.24 0.73
N ASN A 128 -7.69 2.79 -0.41
CA ASN A 128 -7.89 4.21 -0.56
C ASN A 128 -9.02 4.69 0.35
N SER A 129 -10.16 4.01 0.35
CA SER A 129 -11.32 4.35 1.19
C SER A 129 -10.99 4.31 2.68
N ALA A 130 -10.20 3.33 3.15
CA ALA A 130 -9.77 3.28 4.55
C ALA A 130 -8.81 4.44 4.91
N VAL A 131 -7.87 4.77 4.02
CA VAL A 131 -6.97 5.93 4.19
C VAL A 131 -7.78 7.23 4.22
N GLU A 132 -8.73 7.40 3.30
CA GLU A 132 -9.61 8.57 3.24
C GLU A 132 -10.44 8.72 4.52
N GLY A 133 -11.04 7.63 5.00
CA GLY A 133 -11.80 7.65 6.25
C GLY A 133 -10.94 8.06 7.45
N TRP A 134 -9.67 7.65 7.51
CA TRP A 134 -8.77 8.13 8.56
C TRP A 134 -8.46 9.62 8.43
N HIS A 135 -8.30 10.15 7.22
CA HIS A 135 -8.10 11.59 7.02
C HIS A 135 -9.37 12.39 7.36
N ASP A 136 -10.57 11.84 7.10
CA ASP A 136 -11.82 12.45 7.54
C ASP A 136 -11.88 12.60 9.08
N HIS A 137 -11.25 11.68 9.81
CA HIS A 137 -11.09 11.74 11.27
C HIS A 137 -9.95 12.67 11.73
N ALA A 138 -8.76 12.52 11.17
CA ALA A 138 -7.54 13.20 11.65
C ALA A 138 -7.32 14.60 11.10
N PHE A 139 -7.86 14.90 9.91
CA PHE A 139 -7.72 16.18 9.23
C PHE A 139 -9.06 16.70 8.71
N PRO A 140 -10.02 17.07 9.59
CA PRO A 140 -11.30 17.62 9.14
C PRO A 140 -11.11 18.78 8.16
N GLY A 141 -11.78 18.72 7.01
CA GLY A 141 -11.66 19.70 5.92
C GLY A 141 -10.57 19.40 4.88
N TRP A 142 -9.82 18.29 5.01
CA TRP A 142 -8.82 17.92 4.00
C TRP A 142 -9.41 17.77 2.59
N ARG A 143 -10.69 17.38 2.48
CA ARG A 143 -11.38 17.23 1.19
C ARG A 143 -11.57 18.55 0.44
N ASP A 144 -11.51 19.68 1.14
CA ASP A 144 -11.61 21.02 0.54
C ASP A 144 -10.26 21.56 0.07
N LEU A 145 -9.17 20.79 0.24
CA LEU A 145 -7.84 21.19 -0.19
C LEU A 145 -7.76 21.35 -1.71
N PRO A 146 -7.13 22.43 -2.21
CA PRO A 146 -6.88 22.58 -3.63
C PRO A 146 -6.10 21.39 -4.22
N ILE A 147 -6.53 20.91 -5.39
CA ILE A 147 -5.85 19.82 -6.10
C ILE A 147 -4.59 20.38 -6.77
N LEU A 148 -3.41 19.86 -6.40
CA LEU A 148 -2.13 20.19 -7.03
C LEU A 148 -2.13 19.72 -8.51
N PRO A 149 -2.01 20.64 -9.50
CA PRO A 149 -2.06 20.28 -10.90
C PRO A 149 -0.93 19.34 -11.34
N ALA A 150 -1.24 18.34 -12.17
CA ALA A 150 -0.27 17.35 -12.66
C ALA A 150 0.94 17.98 -13.37
N ARG A 151 0.75 19.15 -13.99
CA ARG A 151 1.83 19.86 -14.71
C ARG A 151 2.96 20.35 -13.80
N LEU A 152 2.69 20.53 -12.51
CA LEU A 152 3.67 20.98 -11.51
C LEU A 152 4.41 19.82 -10.85
N ARG A 153 3.91 18.60 -11.04
CA ARG A 153 4.57 17.38 -10.59
C ARG A 153 5.67 16.99 -11.55
N ASP A 154 6.77 16.56 -10.96
CA ASP A 154 7.83 15.86 -11.65
C ASP A 154 7.78 14.40 -11.19
N PHE A 155 7.58 13.48 -12.14
CA PHE A 155 7.50 12.04 -11.86
C PHE A 155 8.86 11.37 -11.90
N GLU A 156 9.91 12.06 -12.38
CA GLU A 156 11.27 11.54 -12.49
C GLU A 156 12.08 11.82 -11.22
N THR A 157 11.63 12.76 -10.38
CA THR A 157 12.25 13.08 -9.10
C THR A 157 11.43 12.55 -7.92
N VAL A 158 12.12 12.11 -6.89
CA VAL A 158 11.50 11.67 -5.63
C VAL A 158 11.04 12.91 -4.88
N GLY A 159 9.72 13.06 -4.73
CA GLY A 159 9.11 14.14 -3.95
C GLY A 159 8.49 15.23 -4.82
N LEU A 160 8.17 16.37 -4.21
CA LEU A 160 7.54 17.50 -4.90
C LEU A 160 8.59 18.49 -5.40
N SER A 161 8.37 19.02 -6.61
CA SER A 161 9.22 20.07 -7.19
C SER A 161 9.10 21.36 -6.37
N LYS A 162 10.10 22.26 -6.46
CA LYS A 162 10.04 23.59 -5.82
C LYS A 162 8.80 24.39 -6.27
N ALA A 163 8.40 24.25 -7.53
CA ALA A 163 7.22 24.92 -8.06
C ALA A 163 5.91 24.35 -7.47
N ALA A 164 5.86 23.04 -7.23
CA ALA A 164 4.73 22.41 -6.54
C ALA A 164 4.66 22.85 -5.08
N MET A 165 5.80 22.85 -4.37
CA MET A 165 5.89 23.33 -2.99
C MET A 165 5.38 24.76 -2.86
N GLN A 166 5.89 25.68 -3.68
CA GLN A 166 5.46 27.08 -3.67
C GLN A 166 3.96 27.24 -3.99
N TRP A 167 3.43 26.40 -4.88
CA TRP A 167 2.00 26.42 -5.19
C TRP A 167 1.17 25.98 -3.97
N ILE A 168 1.56 24.89 -3.30
CA ILE A 168 0.89 24.37 -2.10
C ILE A 168 0.87 25.43 -1.00
N GLU A 169 2.04 26.00 -0.66
CA GLU A 169 2.17 27.03 0.39
C GLU A 169 1.24 28.23 0.16
N ASN A 170 1.01 28.61 -1.10
CA ASN A 170 0.18 29.76 -1.47
C ASN A 170 -1.33 29.46 -1.54
N HIS A 171 -1.73 28.19 -1.62
CA HIS A 171 -3.14 27.80 -1.83
C HIS A 171 -3.73 27.02 -0.67
N TYR A 172 -2.91 26.36 0.15
CA TYR A 172 -3.38 25.58 1.30
C TYR A 172 -3.58 26.49 2.51
N PRO A 173 -4.66 26.31 3.28
CA PRO A 173 -4.83 27.03 4.53
C PRO A 173 -3.72 26.68 5.51
N GLU A 174 -3.30 27.63 6.34
CA GLU A 174 -2.22 27.45 7.32
C GLU A 174 -2.46 26.25 8.25
N SER A 175 -3.74 25.99 8.61
CA SER A 175 -4.13 24.84 9.43
C SER A 175 -3.85 23.47 8.78
N MET A 176 -3.63 23.42 7.47
CA MET A 176 -3.27 22.22 6.71
C MET A 176 -1.81 22.22 6.27
N GLN A 177 -1.00 23.14 6.80
CA GLN A 177 0.45 23.18 6.60
C GLN A 177 1.19 22.66 7.84
N VAL A 178 0.73 21.51 8.36
CA VAL A 178 1.21 20.90 9.60
C VAL A 178 1.72 19.49 9.36
N VAL A 179 2.55 18.98 10.28
CA VAL A 179 3.11 17.61 10.20
C VAL A 179 2.00 16.58 9.98
N GLY A 180 2.21 15.71 8.98
CA GLY A 180 1.30 14.64 8.60
C GLY A 180 0.09 15.07 7.75
N ALA A 181 -0.12 16.38 7.51
CA ALA A 181 -1.20 16.85 6.65
C ALA A 181 -1.08 16.25 5.23
N PRO A 182 -2.20 15.91 4.57
CA PRO A 182 -2.17 15.36 3.23
C PRO A 182 -1.92 16.43 2.16
N VAL A 183 -1.53 15.99 0.98
CA VAL A 183 -1.62 16.77 -0.26
C VAL A 183 -2.52 16.03 -1.24
N ILE A 184 -3.38 16.77 -1.96
CA ILE A 184 -4.18 16.18 -3.04
C ILE A 184 -3.51 16.45 -4.37
N THR A 185 -3.21 15.40 -5.13
CA THR A 185 -2.55 15.54 -6.43
C THR A 185 -3.42 15.09 -7.59
N GLU A 186 -3.39 15.85 -8.68
CA GLU A 186 -3.93 15.41 -9.96
C GLU A 186 -3.12 14.21 -10.50
N ARG A 187 -3.82 13.18 -10.98
CA ARG A 187 -3.23 11.96 -11.54
C ARG A 187 -3.89 11.53 -12.84
N SER A 188 -3.11 10.91 -13.72
CA SER A 188 -3.68 10.22 -14.89
C SER A 188 -4.57 9.05 -14.46
N SER A 189 -5.35 8.51 -15.39
CA SER A 189 -6.24 7.36 -15.13
C SER A 189 -5.51 6.11 -14.60
N MET A 190 -4.19 6.02 -14.80
CA MET A 190 -3.34 4.99 -14.20
C MET A 190 -2.65 5.55 -12.94
N GLY A 191 -2.74 4.83 -11.81
CA GLY A 191 -1.99 5.15 -10.58
C GLY A 191 -2.72 6.01 -9.55
N THR A 192 -3.98 5.70 -9.24
CA THR A 192 -4.84 6.44 -8.29
C THR A 192 -4.66 6.04 -6.82
N ARG A 193 -3.74 5.12 -6.51
CA ARG A 193 -3.48 4.65 -5.14
C ARG A 193 -2.87 5.75 -4.27
N HIS A 194 -3.41 5.99 -3.07
CA HIS A 194 -2.85 6.96 -2.12
C HIS A 194 -1.47 6.50 -1.63
N VAL A 195 -0.53 7.43 -1.43
CA VAL A 195 0.87 7.09 -1.13
C VAL A 195 1.32 7.75 0.18
N PRO A 196 1.69 6.97 1.21
CA PRO A 196 2.18 7.53 2.47
C PRO A 196 3.54 8.24 2.30
N GLY A 197 3.79 9.27 3.11
CA GLY A 197 5.08 9.96 3.17
C GLY A 197 5.41 10.87 1.98
N ARG A 198 4.44 11.12 1.09
CA ARG A 198 4.64 11.89 -0.16
C ARG A 198 4.11 13.33 -0.11
N SER A 199 3.40 13.68 0.94
CA SER A 199 3.09 15.08 1.26
C SER A 199 4.36 15.84 1.69
N PRO A 200 4.43 17.17 1.45
CA PRO A 200 5.49 18.02 2.00
C PRO A 200 5.73 17.86 3.50
N TRP A 201 4.67 17.49 4.23
CA TRP A 201 4.68 17.40 5.69
C TRP A 201 4.80 15.96 6.20
N GLY A 202 5.20 15.02 5.33
CA GLY A 202 5.33 13.60 5.69
C GLY A 202 4.02 12.82 5.74
N GLY A 203 2.89 13.46 5.46
CA GLY A 203 1.58 12.83 5.30
C GLY A 203 1.39 12.12 3.95
N TYR A 204 0.14 11.85 3.59
CA TYR A 204 -0.21 11.19 2.34
C TYR A 204 -0.21 12.10 1.12
N ASP A 205 0.23 11.57 -0.03
CA ASP A 205 -0.21 12.04 -1.35
C ASP A 205 -1.49 11.30 -1.73
N ILE A 206 -2.61 12.01 -1.64
CA ILE A 206 -3.96 11.52 -1.95
C ILE A 206 -4.29 11.85 -3.41
N SER A 207 -4.81 10.87 -4.15
CA SER A 207 -5.28 11.07 -5.52
C SER A 207 -6.49 12.01 -5.56
N HIS A 208 -6.53 12.90 -6.57
CA HIS A 208 -7.67 13.81 -6.79
C HIS A 208 -9.01 13.08 -6.93
N THR A 209 -9.00 11.81 -7.32
CA THR A 209 -10.20 10.98 -7.44
C THR A 209 -10.98 10.83 -6.13
N ALA A 210 -10.35 11.08 -4.98
CA ALA A 210 -11.01 11.07 -3.67
C ALA A 210 -11.98 12.24 -3.48
N VAL A 211 -11.78 13.36 -4.20
CA VAL A 211 -12.58 14.59 -4.07
C VAL A 211 -13.27 15.00 -5.37
N ASP A 212 -12.71 14.59 -6.50
CA ASP A 212 -13.27 14.83 -7.84
C ASP A 212 -13.03 13.60 -8.73
N PRO A 213 -13.82 12.52 -8.56
CA PRO A 213 -13.66 11.28 -9.32
C PRO A 213 -14.00 11.44 -10.80
N SER A 214 -14.74 12.49 -11.17
CA SER A 214 -15.16 12.76 -12.55
C SER A 214 -14.08 13.43 -13.40
N ARG A 215 -13.07 14.02 -12.75
CA ARG A 215 -12.01 14.76 -13.43
C ARG A 215 -11.12 13.84 -14.24
N THR A 216 -11.22 13.99 -15.55
CA THR A 216 -10.37 13.32 -16.53
C THR A 216 -9.17 14.20 -16.85
N ILE A 217 -7.96 13.63 -16.74
CA ILE A 217 -6.74 14.28 -17.22
C ILE A 217 -6.33 13.61 -18.52
N GLU A 218 -6.23 14.39 -19.60
CA GLU A 218 -5.65 13.86 -20.83
C GLU A 218 -4.18 13.47 -20.58
N PRO A 219 -3.75 12.27 -21.01
CA PRO A 219 -2.35 11.90 -20.90
C PRO A 219 -1.51 12.94 -21.64
N ARG A 220 -0.50 13.49 -20.97
CA ARG A 220 0.49 14.37 -21.61
C ARG A 220 0.99 13.64 -22.85
N ARG A 221 0.63 14.14 -24.05
CA ARG A 221 1.23 13.66 -25.30
C ARG A 221 2.73 13.82 -25.13
N ARG A 222 3.46 12.70 -25.04
CA ARG A 222 4.92 12.74 -25.13
C ARG A 222 5.22 13.53 -26.40
N ARG A 223 5.86 14.69 -26.24
CA ARG A 223 6.43 15.42 -27.37
C ARG A 223 7.35 14.39 -28.02
N ARG A 224 6.99 13.86 -29.20
CA ARG A 224 7.91 13.06 -30.00
C ARG A 224 9.16 13.91 -30.09
N THR A 225 10.21 13.53 -29.36
CA THR A 225 11.55 14.00 -29.66
C THR A 225 11.73 13.72 -31.13
N HIS A 226 11.95 14.80 -31.90
CA HIS A 226 12.21 14.71 -33.32
C HIS A 226 13.18 13.56 -33.54
N GLU A 227 12.71 12.60 -34.33
CA GLU A 227 13.49 11.57 -34.95
C GLU A 227 14.64 12.31 -35.66
N VAL A 228 15.81 12.35 -35.00
CA VAL A 228 17.05 12.75 -35.66
C VAL A 228 17.24 11.65 -36.69
N ALA A 229 16.90 11.97 -37.93
CA ALA A 229 17.14 11.09 -39.06
C ALA A 229 18.62 10.70 -39.01
N LEU A 230 18.87 9.44 -38.66
CA LEU A 230 20.17 8.83 -38.84
C LEU A 230 20.42 8.85 -40.36
N GLU A 231 21.24 9.80 -40.80
CA GLU A 231 21.80 9.76 -42.15
C GLU A 231 22.42 8.37 -42.35
N PRO A 232 22.12 7.66 -43.44
CA PRO A 232 22.74 6.39 -43.73
C PRO A 232 24.26 6.59 -43.89
N PRO A 233 25.10 5.67 -43.40
CA PRO A 233 26.54 5.79 -43.49
C PRO A 233 26.96 5.89 -44.96
N ARG A 234 27.69 6.97 -45.29
CA ARG A 234 28.36 7.14 -46.60
C ARG A 234 29.28 5.94 -46.83
N ALA A 235 29.09 5.27 -47.96
CA ALA A 235 29.99 4.22 -48.43
C ALA A 235 31.42 4.76 -48.55
N SER A 236 32.34 4.19 -47.78
CA SER A 236 33.78 4.44 -47.93
C SER A 236 34.25 3.89 -49.27
N ALA A 237 34.63 4.80 -50.17
CA ALA A 237 35.31 4.43 -51.41
C ALA A 237 36.71 3.90 -51.09
N THR A 238 36.96 2.64 -51.45
CA THR A 238 38.29 2.02 -51.49
C THR A 238 39.19 2.75 -52.49
N PRO A 239 40.44 3.12 -52.11
CA PRO A 239 41.43 3.60 -53.07
C PRO A 239 42.08 2.41 -53.79
N THR A 240 41.84 2.29 -55.10
CA THR A 240 42.57 1.37 -55.96
C THR A 240 43.86 2.03 -56.45
N SER A 241 44.97 1.47 -56.00
CA SER A 241 46.34 1.47 -56.52
C SER A 241 46.70 2.37 -57.72
N ILE A 242 47.65 3.27 -57.47
CA ILE A 242 48.56 3.83 -58.46
C ILE A 242 49.51 2.72 -58.92
N GLY A 243 49.52 2.42 -60.22
CA GLY A 243 50.56 1.65 -60.88
C GLY A 243 51.49 2.57 -61.66
N LEU A 244 52.77 2.19 -61.71
CA LEU A 244 53.85 2.55 -62.65
C LEU A 244 55.10 1.91 -62.01
N GLY A 245 55.84 0.97 -62.59
CA GLY A 245 56.09 0.63 -63.99
C GLY A 245 57.60 0.40 -64.09
N ASP A 246 57.97 -0.61 -64.87
CA ASP A 246 59.31 -1.13 -65.22
C ASP A 246 59.97 -2.16 -64.27
#